data_AF-A0A9D3NIZ3-F1
#
_entry.id   AF-A0A9D3NIZ3-F1
#
_cell.length_a   1.000
_cell.length_b   1.000
_cell.length_c   1.000
_cell.angle_alpha   90.00
_cell.angle_beta   90.00
_cell.angle_gamma   90.00
#
_symmetry.space_group_name_H-M   'P 1'
#
loop_
_entity.id
_entity.type
_entity.pdbx_description
1 polymer ?
#
loop_
_entity_poly.entity_id
_entity_poly.type
_entity_poly.pdbx_seq_one_letter_code
_entity_poly.pdbx_strand_id
1 'polypeptide(L)'
;MKLCKKRYAPRWDCGSVYELHVELLNRKKKTVQFFQPKRVKFPQWNDQQLEQKTYTFKDYGPGVRFIRFKHRGKDTQFWAGHYGIRVTHSSVEICPSA
;
A
#
# COMPACT_ATOMS: atom_id res chain seq x y z
N MET A 1 11.44 -3.22 14.87
CA MET A 1 10.90 -3.53 13.52
C MET A 1 9.93 -2.43 13.06
N LYS A 2 9.67 -2.28 11.75
CA LYS A 2 8.68 -1.32 11.22
C LYS A 2 7.55 -2.07 10.54
N LEU A 3 6.33 -1.89 11.02
CA LEU A 3 5.11 -2.53 10.52
C LEU A 3 4.37 -1.56 9.59
N CYS A 4 3.93 -2.04 8.44
CA CYS A 4 3.20 -1.26 7.45
C CYS A 4 1.90 -1.99 7.12
N LYS A 5 0.77 -1.50 7.64
CA LYS A 5 -0.55 -2.04 7.36
C LYS A 5 -1.20 -1.25 6.22
N LYS A 6 -1.76 -1.98 5.26
CA LYS A 6 -2.58 -1.44 4.17
C LYS A 6 -3.98 -2.02 4.22
N ARG A 7 -4.97 -1.17 3.97
CA ARG A 7 -6.37 -1.56 3.81
C ARG A 7 -6.95 -0.93 2.57
N TYR A 8 -7.54 -1.74 1.71
CA TYR A 8 -8.16 -1.27 0.47
C TYR A 8 -9.35 -2.14 0.07
N ALA A 9 -10.29 -1.56 -0.68
CA ALA A 9 -11.43 -2.27 -1.23
C ALA A 9 -11.73 -1.78 -2.66
N PRO A 10 -12.01 -2.67 -3.62
CA PRO A 10 -12.60 -2.30 -4.89
C PRO A 10 -14.09 -1.96 -4.72
N ARG A 11 -14.68 -1.38 -5.76
CA ARG A 11 -16.14 -1.35 -5.92
C ARG A 11 -16.57 -2.62 -6.64
N TRP A 12 -17.75 -3.13 -6.29
CA TRP A 12 -18.32 -4.28 -6.98
C TRP A 12 -18.69 -3.93 -8.43
N ASP A 13 -19.26 -2.75 -8.67
CA ASP A 13 -19.80 -2.32 -9.97
C ASP A 13 -18.78 -1.69 -10.91
N CYS A 14 -17.51 -1.60 -10.52
CA CYS A 14 -16.45 -1.01 -11.34
C CYS A 14 -15.11 -1.73 -11.17
N GLY A 15 -14.50 -2.09 -12.31
CA GLY A 15 -13.14 -2.60 -12.32
C GLY A 15 -12.13 -1.54 -11.85
N SER A 16 -11.06 -1.97 -11.19
CA SER A 16 -10.06 -1.07 -10.64
C SER A 16 -8.69 -1.74 -10.47
N VAL A 17 -7.65 -0.92 -10.31
CA VAL A 17 -6.28 -1.39 -10.03
C VAL A 17 -5.73 -0.75 -8.78
N TYR A 18 -4.97 -1.52 -8.01
CA TYR A 18 -4.30 -1.07 -6.78
C TYR A 18 -2.79 -1.30 -6.85
N GLU A 19 -2.04 -0.31 -6.35
CA GLU A 19 -0.59 -0.35 -6.19
C GLU A 19 -0.15 0.17 -4.83
N LEU A 20 0.90 -0.46 -4.30
CA LEU A 20 1.57 -0.07 -3.07
C LEU A 20 3.06 0.04 -3.32
N HIS A 21 3.68 1.10 -2.79
CA HIS A 21 5.12 1.21 -2.70
C HIS A 21 5.47 1.77 -1.32
N VAL A 22 6.20 1.00 -0.52
CA VAL A 22 6.71 1.43 0.79
C VAL A 22 8.23 1.42 0.79
N GLU A 23 8.86 2.50 1.24
CA GLU A 23 10.33 2.62 1.28
C GLU A 23 10.81 3.12 2.63
N LEU A 24 11.94 2.55 3.07
CA LEU A 24 12.76 3.08 4.14
C LEU A 24 13.82 3.98 3.52
N LEU A 25 13.90 5.24 3.96
CA LEU A 25 14.82 6.22 3.41
C LEU A 25 15.82 6.72 4.46
N ASN A 26 17.04 7.02 4.03
CA ASN A 26 18.07 7.64 4.87
C ASN A 26 17.91 9.17 4.98
N ARG A 27 18.82 9.84 5.70
CA ARG A 27 18.79 11.31 5.88
C ARG A 27 18.80 12.11 4.56
N LYS A 28 19.41 11.57 3.51
CA LYS A 28 19.46 12.17 2.15
C LYS A 28 18.24 11.78 1.29
N LYS A 29 17.19 11.19 1.89
CA LYS A 29 16.00 10.64 1.21
C LYS A 29 16.32 9.56 0.15
N LYS A 30 17.48 8.91 0.24
CA LYS A 30 17.82 7.74 -0.59
C LYS A 30 17.22 6.47 0.00
N THR A 31 16.74 5.59 -0.87
CA THR A 31 16.14 4.30 -0.48
C THR A 31 17.19 3.36 0.10
N VAL A 32 16.93 2.88 1.31
CA VAL A 32 17.70 1.86 2.02
C VAL A 32 17.11 0.49 1.73
N GLN A 33 15.78 0.38 1.81
CA GLN A 33 15.03 -0.83 1.49
C GLN A 33 13.62 -0.44 1.02
N PHE A 34 12.99 -1.29 0.22
CA PHE A 34 11.63 -1.05 -0.25
C PHE A 34 10.81 -2.33 -0.29
N PHE A 35 9.49 -2.15 -0.31
CA PHE A 35 8.50 -3.18 -0.51
C PHE A 35 7.49 -2.70 -1.55
N GLN A 36 7.41 -3.44 -2.65
CA GLN A 36 6.48 -3.17 -3.74
C GLN A 36 5.85 -4.49 -4.20
N PRO A 37 4.67 -4.86 -3.67
CA PRO A 37 3.96 -6.04 -4.14
C PRO A 37 3.48 -5.83 -5.59
N LYS A 38 3.16 -6.95 -6.27
CA LYS A 38 2.58 -6.90 -7.62
C LYS A 38 1.30 -6.06 -7.60
N ARG A 39 1.10 -5.26 -8.66
CA ARG A 39 -0.15 -4.54 -8.93
C ARG A 39 -1.31 -5.53 -8.90
N VAL A 40 -2.36 -5.19 -8.18
CA VAL A 40 -3.59 -5.99 -8.10
C VAL A 40 -4.62 -5.39 -9.05
N LYS A 41 -5.35 -6.24 -9.78
CA LYS A 41 -6.46 -5.85 -10.65
C LYS A 41 -7.73 -6.52 -10.17
N PHE A 42 -8.82 -5.76 -10.12
CA PHE A 42 -10.14 -6.24 -9.76
C PHE A 42 -11.06 -6.09 -10.98
N PRO A 43 -11.73 -7.15 -11.43
CA PRO A 43 -12.68 -7.07 -12.53
C PRO A 43 -13.92 -6.28 -12.09
N GLN A 44 -14.70 -5.82 -13.07
CA GLN A 44 -16.05 -5.36 -12.80
C GLN A 44 -16.92 -6.55 -12.35
N TRP A 45 -17.92 -6.28 -11.53
CA TRP A 45 -18.80 -7.29 -10.91
C TRP A 45 -18.02 -8.29 -10.05
N ASN A 46 -17.01 -7.79 -9.32
CA ASN A 46 -16.30 -8.56 -8.31
C ASN A 46 -17.10 -8.59 -7.00
N ASP A 47 -16.90 -9.64 -6.21
CA ASP A 47 -17.43 -9.84 -4.86
C ASP A 47 -16.40 -9.51 -3.78
N GLN A 48 -15.26 -8.91 -4.17
CA GLN A 48 -14.12 -8.76 -3.30
C GLN A 48 -14.34 -7.65 -2.26
N GLN A 49 -14.22 -8.04 -1.00
CA GLN A 49 -14.40 -7.15 0.13
C GLN A 49 -13.11 -6.40 0.52
N LEU A 50 -13.17 -5.69 1.65
CA LEU A 50 -12.05 -4.99 2.25
C LEU A 50 -10.88 -5.94 2.54
N GLU A 51 -9.78 -5.74 1.85
CA GLU A 51 -8.55 -6.49 2.06
C GLU A 51 -7.64 -5.76 3.05
N GLN A 52 -7.09 -6.49 4.02
CA GLN A 52 -6.08 -6.00 4.94
C GLN A 52 -4.81 -6.84 4.81
N LYS A 53 -3.67 -6.19 4.59
CA LYS A 53 -2.37 -6.85 4.56
C LYS A 53 -1.35 -6.04 5.35
N THR A 54 -0.42 -6.75 5.96
CA THR A 54 0.65 -6.16 6.75
C THR A 54 1.99 -6.61 6.20
N TYR A 55 2.95 -5.68 6.14
CA TYR A 55 4.34 -5.98 5.80
C TYR A 55 5.26 -5.47 6.92
N THR A 56 6.27 -6.26 7.27
CA THR A 56 7.21 -5.93 8.34
C THR A 56 8.62 -5.77 7.76
N PHE A 57 9.20 -4.59 7.92
CA PHE A 57 10.64 -4.42 7.72
C PHE A 57 11.38 -4.81 9.00
N LYS A 58 12.30 -5.77 8.88
CA LYS A 58 13.26 -6.19 9.90
C LYS A 58 14.67 -6.10 9.32
N ASP A 59 15.66 -5.99 10.21
CA ASP A 59 17.08 -6.12 9.86
C ASP A 59 17.55 -5.24 8.69
N TYR A 60 16.93 -4.06 8.53
CA TYR A 60 17.13 -3.13 7.42
C TYR A 60 18.38 -2.25 7.55
N GLY A 61 19.26 -2.58 8.49
CA GLY A 61 20.48 -1.82 8.79
C GLY A 61 20.25 -0.45 9.45
N PRO A 62 21.34 0.24 9.83
CA PRO A 62 21.27 1.57 10.42
C PRO A 62 20.95 2.66 9.39
N GLY A 63 20.67 3.88 9.88
CA GLY A 63 20.62 5.08 9.03
C GLY A 63 19.25 5.42 8.42
N VAL A 64 18.22 4.59 8.63
CA VAL A 64 16.84 4.94 8.26
C VAL A 64 16.34 6.12 9.10
N ARG A 65 15.75 7.12 8.43
CA ARG A 65 15.20 8.35 9.03
C ARG A 65 13.79 8.68 8.57
N PHE A 66 13.37 8.17 7.41
CA PHE A 66 12.02 8.38 6.90
C PHE A 66 11.41 7.09 6.37
N ILE A 67 10.08 7.08 6.32
CA ILE A 67 9.29 6.02 5.69
C ILE A 67 8.44 6.71 4.62
N ARG A 68 8.54 6.25 3.38
CA ARG A 68 7.70 6.73 2.27
C ARG A 68 6.66 5.67 1.98
N PHE A 69 5.43 5.92 2.38
CA PHE A 69 4.30 5.02 2.17
C PHE A 69 3.38 5.59 1.09
N LYS A 70 3.31 4.91 -0.06
CA LYS A 70 2.50 5.35 -1.22
C LYS A 70 1.50 4.29 -1.62
N HIS A 71 0.26 4.72 -1.77
CA HIS A 71 -0.85 3.95 -2.31
C HIS A 71 -1.29 4.63 -3.59
N ARG A 72 -1.68 3.86 -4.60
CA ARG A 72 -2.34 4.39 -5.78
C ARG A 72 -3.43 3.43 -6.20
N GLY A 73 -4.49 3.99 -6.74
CA GLY A 73 -5.49 3.23 -7.44
C GLY A 73 -6.20 4.09 -8.46
N LYS A 74 -6.76 3.43 -9.47
CA LYS A 74 -7.60 4.04 -10.48
C LYS A 74 -8.66 3.03 -10.91
N ASP A 75 -9.79 3.52 -11.39
CA ASP A 75 -10.75 2.68 -12.08
C ASP A 75 -10.21 2.23 -13.44
N THR A 76 -10.86 1.25 -14.04
CA THR A 76 -10.54 0.75 -15.38
C THR A 76 -11.61 1.09 -16.42
N GLN A 77 -12.71 1.73 -16.00
CA GLN A 77 -13.86 2.04 -16.87
C GLN A 77 -13.84 3.49 -17.37
N PHE A 78 -12.92 4.31 -16.87
CA PHE A 78 -12.76 5.73 -17.18
C PHE A 78 -14.04 6.54 -16.93
N TRP A 79 -14.82 6.14 -15.92
CA TRP A 79 -16.06 6.80 -15.56
C TRP A 79 -15.79 8.14 -14.88
N ALA A 80 -16.56 9.16 -15.25
CA ALA A 80 -16.51 10.46 -14.60
C ALA A 80 -16.94 10.33 -13.13
N GLY A 81 -15.99 10.41 -12.19
CA GLY A 81 -16.23 10.34 -10.75
C GLY A 81 -15.15 9.56 -10.00
N HIS A 82 -15.46 9.12 -8.78
CA HIS A 82 -14.53 8.42 -7.89
C HIS A 82 -14.82 6.92 -7.83
N TYR A 83 -14.53 6.21 -8.92
CA TYR A 83 -14.83 4.78 -9.07
C TYR A 83 -13.63 3.85 -8.83
N GLY A 84 -12.45 4.41 -8.61
CA GLY A 84 -11.23 3.65 -8.31
C GLY A 84 -11.24 3.00 -6.92
N ILE A 85 -10.08 2.46 -6.55
CA ILE A 85 -9.87 1.80 -5.25
C ILE A 85 -10.10 2.75 -4.09
N ARG A 86 -10.80 2.26 -3.07
CA ARG A 86 -10.94 2.93 -1.77
C ARG A 86 -9.83 2.46 -0.85
N VAL A 87 -9.15 3.40 -0.18
CA VAL A 87 -8.07 3.12 0.77
C VAL A 87 -8.42 3.76 2.10
N THR A 88 -8.24 3.03 3.20
CA THR A 88 -8.49 3.55 4.55
C THR A 88 -7.63 2.81 5.58
N HIS A 89 -7.63 3.26 6.84
CA HIS A 89 -7.02 2.59 8.00
C HIS A 89 -5.61 2.06 7.76
N SER A 90 -4.82 2.79 6.98
CA SER A 90 -3.44 2.42 6.70
C SER A 90 -2.55 3.01 7.79
N SER A 91 -1.66 2.18 8.35
CA SER A 91 -0.83 2.56 9.49
C SER A 91 0.63 2.18 9.28
N VAL A 92 1.49 2.95 9.93
CA VAL A 92 2.90 2.63 10.09
C VAL A 92 3.20 2.66 11.58
N GLU A 93 3.70 1.54 12.08
CA GLU A 93 3.98 1.37 13.50
C GLU A 93 5.46 0.99 13.68
N ILE A 94 6.09 1.57 14.69
CA ILE A 94 7.45 1.21 15.11
C ILE A 94 7.28 0.35 16.36
N CYS A 95 7.61 -0.92 16.23
CA CYS A 95 7.53 -1.87 17.34
C CYS A 95 8.94 -2.25 17.81
N PRO A 96 9.13 -2.53 19.12
CA PRO A 96 10.36 -3.14 19.62
C PRO A 96 10.75 -4.36 18.78
N SER A 97 12.05 -4.63 18.63
CA SER A 97 12.45 -5.97 18.19
C SER A 97 12.24 -6.90 19.37
N ALA A 98 11.53 -8.01 19.15
CA ALA A 98 11.66 -9.17 20.03
C ALA A 98 13.09 -9.72 19.91
#